data_AF-J2W9W5-F1
#
_entry.id   AF-J2W9W5-F1
#
_cell.length_a   1.000
_cell.length_b   1.000
_cell.length_c   1.000
_cell.angle_alpha   90.00
_cell.angle_beta   90.00
_cell.angle_gamma   90.00
#
_symmetry.space_group_name_H-M   'P 1'
#
loop_
_entity.id
_entity.type
_entity.pdbx_description
1 polymer ?
#
loop_
_entity_poly.entity_id
_entity_poly.type
_entity_poly.pdbx_seq_one_letter_code
_entity_poly.pdbx_strand_id
1 'polypeptide(L)' 'MSETFTSVAQEEAGFRERARLSFDLDADICVIGAGLAGLSIALEAARLGASVAVLEGRHIGWG' A
#
# COMPACT_ATOMS: atom_id res chain seq x y z
N MET A 1 -28.90 6.00 25.43
CA MET A 1 -28.48 6.02 24.03
C MET A 1 -27.03 5.55 24.03
N SER A 2 -26.79 4.26 23.78
CA SER A 2 -25.46 3.66 23.90
C SER A 2 -25.01 3.29 22.48
N GLU A 3 -24.00 4.01 22.00
CA GLU A 3 -23.50 3.89 20.64
C GLU A 3 -22.77 2.55 20.50
N THR A 4 -23.28 1.70 19.60
CA THR A 4 -22.65 0.43 19.27
C THR A 4 -21.50 0.73 18.32
N PHE A 5 -20.27 0.62 18.83
CA PHE A 5 -19.08 0.66 17.99
C PHE A 5 -19.00 -0.67 17.24
N THR A 6 -19.38 -0.68 15.97
CA THR A 6 -19.16 -1.82 15.09
C THR A 6 -17.65 -1.97 14.90
N SER A 7 -17.03 -2.82 15.71
CA SER A 7 -15.70 -3.33 15.42
C SER A 7 -15.78 -4.01 14.06
N VAL A 8 -15.21 -3.38 13.05
CA VAL A 8 -14.92 -4.07 11.79
C VAL A 8 -14.03 -5.23 12.16
N ALA A 9 -14.60 -6.44 12.09
CA ALA A 9 -13.84 -7.66 12.24
C ALA A 9 -12.62 -7.52 11.33
N GLN A 10 -11.43 -7.51 11.92
CA GLN A 10 -10.21 -7.58 11.17
C GLN A 10 -10.24 -8.96 10.51
N GLU A 11 -10.72 -9.01 9.27
CA GLU A 11 -10.45 -10.16 8.42
C GLU A 11 -8.94 -10.33 8.47
N GLU A 12 -8.49 -11.48 8.99
CA GLU A 12 -7.13 -11.95 8.77
C GLU A 12 -6.96 -12.04 7.26
N ALA A 13 -6.55 -10.93 6.65
CA ALA A 13 -6.19 -10.85 5.25
C ALA A 13 -5.04 -11.82 5.10
N GLY A 14 -5.37 -13.04 4.68
CA GLY A 14 -4.46 -14.18 4.68
C GLY A 14 -3.11 -13.72 4.17
N PHE A 15 -2.08 -13.92 5.00
CA PHE A 15 -0.73 -13.50 4.70
C PHE A 15 -0.24 -14.28 3.49
N ARG A 16 -0.58 -13.80 2.28
CA ARG A 16 0.09 -14.22 1.07
C ARG A 16 1.50 -13.71 1.21
N GLU A 17 2.44 -14.64 1.23
CA GLU A 17 3.86 -14.35 1.16
C GLU A 17 4.09 -13.47 -0.07
N ARG A 18 4.32 -12.18 0.17
CA ARG A 18 4.65 -11.23 -0.89
C ARG A 18 6.10 -11.47 -1.25
N ALA A 19 6.31 -11.97 -2.46
CA ALA A 19 7.65 -12.19 -2.97
C ALA A 19 8.46 -10.89 -2.91
N ARG A 20 9.69 -11.00 -2.41
CA ARG A 20 10.64 -9.88 -2.44
C ARG A 20 10.92 -9.51 -3.90
N LEU A 21 11.03 -8.21 -4.16
CA LEU A 21 11.60 -7.73 -5.41
C LEU A 21 13.02 -8.30 -5.53
N SER A 22 13.25 -9.07 -6.59
CA SER A 22 14.47 -9.85 -6.83
C SER A 22 15.13 -9.52 -8.17
N PHE A 23 14.63 -8.47 -8.82
CA PHE A 23 15.08 -7.96 -10.10
C PHE A 23 15.03 -6.43 -10.05
N ASP A 24 15.78 -5.79 -10.94
CA ASP A 24 15.77 -4.34 -11.08
C ASP A 24 14.50 -3.91 -11.82
N LEU A 25 13.79 -2.93 -11.27
CA LEU A 25 12.57 -2.39 -11.86
C LEU A 25 12.77 -0.91 -12.15
N ASP A 26 12.72 -0.56 -13.42
CA ASP A 26 12.73 0.84 -13.86
C ASP A 26 11.33 1.46 -13.66
N ALA A 27 11.31 2.63 -13.02
CA ALA A 27 10.14 3.47 -12.86
C ALA A 27 10.58 4.93 -12.77
N ASP A 28 9.71 5.85 -13.20
CA ASP A 28 9.97 7.28 -13.04
C ASP A 28 10.02 7.65 -11.54
N ILE A 29 9.17 6.99 -10.72
CA ILE A 29 9.07 7.22 -9.28
C ILE A 29 8.98 5.89 -8.52
N CYS A 30 9.79 5.74 -7.48
CA CYS A 30 9.67 4.65 -6.51
C CYS A 30 9.19 5.19 -5.15
N VAL A 31 8.07 4.67 -4.65
CA VAL A 31 7.50 5.01 -3.34
C VAL A 31 7.77 3.87 -2.35
N ILE A 32 8.39 4.19 -1.22
CA ILE A 32 8.67 3.24 -0.15
C ILE A 32 7.63 3.40 0.96
N GLY A 33 6.84 2.35 1.19
CA GLY A 33 5.74 2.29 2.15
C GLY A 33 4.38 2.49 1.49
N ALA A 34 3.48 1.53 1.65
CA ALA A 34 2.11 1.55 1.10
C ALA A 34 1.07 1.92 2.17
N GLY A 35 1.38 2.91 3.01
CA GLY A 35 0.43 3.58 3.90
C GLY A 35 -0.34 4.70 3.18
N LEU A 36 -1.17 5.44 3.93
CA LEU A 36 -2.01 6.53 3.38
C LEU A 36 -1.20 7.53 2.56
N ALA A 37 -0.11 8.06 3.11
CA ALA A 37 0.73 9.05 2.45
C ALA A 37 1.39 8.50 1.17
N GLY A 38 1.97 7.29 1.25
CA GLY A 38 2.64 6.66 0.11
C GLY A 38 1.69 6.36 -1.04
N LEU A 39 0.52 5.81 -0.75
CA LEU A 39 -0.52 5.55 -1.76
C LEU A 39 -1.09 6.84 -2.35
N SER A 40 -1.25 7.89 -1.54
CA SER A 40 -1.72 9.19 -2.03
C SER A 40 -0.74 9.78 -3.03
N ILE A 41 0.56 9.76 -2.72
CA ILE A 41 1.61 10.24 -3.63
C ILE A 41 1.69 9.36 -4.87
N ALA A 42 1.63 8.03 -4.73
CA ALA A 42 1.69 7.11 -5.86
C ALA A 42 0.52 7.32 -6.84
N LEU A 43 -0.69 7.54 -6.31
CA LEU A 43 -1.87 7.82 -7.11
C LEU A 43 -1.74 9.14 -7.88
N GLU A 44 -1.33 10.21 -7.21
CA GLU A 44 -1.20 11.51 -7.87
C GLU A 44 -0.05 11.51 -8.90
N ALA A 45 1.07 10.86 -8.59
CA ALA A 45 2.17 10.67 -9.55
C ALA A 45 1.71 9.89 -10.79
N ALA A 46 0.98 8.79 -10.61
CA ALA A 46 0.44 8.01 -11.72
C ALA A 46 -0.58 8.81 -12.55
N ARG A 47 -1.42 9.64 -11.91
CA ARG A 47 -2.36 10.55 -12.59
C ARG A 47 -1.66 11.60 -13.46
N LEU A 48 -0.45 12.01 -13.08
CA LEU A 48 0.40 12.89 -13.87
C LEU A 48 1.15 12.15 -15.00
N GLY A 49 0.94 10.84 -15.14
CA GLY A 49 1.50 10.03 -16.23
C GLY A 49 2.85 9.39 -15.91
N ALA A 50 3.33 9.47 -14.67
CA ALA A 50 4.55 8.78 -14.25
C ALA A 50 4.30 7.26 -14.15
N SER A 51 5.30 6.46 -14.55
CA SER A 51 5.40 5.07 -14.13
C SER A 51 5.83 5.02 -12.66
N VAL A 52 5.03 4.37 -11.80
CA VAL A 52 5.24 4.36 -10.35
C VAL A 52 5.36 2.94 -9.83
N ALA A 53 6.45 2.68 -9.10
CA ALA A 53 6.63 1.47 -8.31
C ALA A 53 6.38 1.74 -6.82
N VAL A 54 5.57 0.93 -6.15
CA VAL A 54 5.32 1.03 -4.70
C VAL A 54 5.84 -0.23 -4.00
N LEU A 55 6.70 -0.06 -3.00
CA LEU A 55 7.30 -1.16 -2.24
C LEU A 55 6.80 -1.14 -0.79
N GLU A 56 6.29 -2.27 -0.30
CA GLU A 56 5.80 -2.45 1.08
C GLU A 56 6.33 -3.76 1.67
N GLY A 57 6.88 -3.69 2.89
CA GLY A 57 7.45 -4.85 3.58
C GLY A 57 6.42 -5.67 4.37
N ARG A 58 5.24 -5.11 4.65
CA ARG A 58 4.13 -5.75 5.37
C ARG A 58 2.93 -5.91 4.43
N HIS A 59 1.76 -5.37 4.80
CA HIS A 59 0.59 -5.30 3.94
C HIS A 59 0.27 -3.83 3.63
N ILE A 60 -0.42 -3.61 2.52
CA ILE A 60 -0.90 -2.29 2.11
C ILE A 60 -1.84 -1.76 3.20
N GLY A 61 -1.59 -0.56 3.71
CA GLY A 61 -2.41 0.06 4.76
C GLY A 61 -2.15 -0.48 6.18
N TRP A 62 -0.94 -0.96 6.49
CA TRP A 62 -0.58 -1.43 7.86
C TRP A 62 -0.61 -0.32 8.94
N GLY A 63 -0.54 0.95 8.54
CA GLY A 63 -0.47 2.11 9.43
C GLY A 63 -1.80 2.77 9.70
#